data_AF-A0A645IIL8-F1
#
_entry.id   AF-A0A645IIL8-F1
#
_cell.length_a   1.000
_cell.length_b   1.000
_cell.length_c   1.000
_cell.angle_alpha   90.00
_cell.angle_beta   90.00
_cell.angle_gamma   90.00
#
_symmetry.space_group_name_H-M   'P 1'
#
loop_
_entity.id
_entity.type
_entity.pdbx_description
1 polymer ?
#
loop_
_entity_poly.entity_id
_entity_poly.type
_entity_poly.pdbx_seq_one_letter_code
_entity_poly.pdbx_strand_id
1 'polypeptide(L)'
;MANIFETSIDLLIGMDAIRAEETRYNIHKTANDFLHNGDYQSAEKTYRDALLIYPNKPGMILGLASVLALNDKSEEAIELMEKGLPLSINEKQKSTIRATLCFLYLKCGKIEKAKKLASELPHKRESREVIQPLIVKGIDISEININIKHIVLGI
;
A
#
# COMPACT_ATOMS: atom_id res chain seq x y z
N MET A 1 -48.33 2.04 14.86
CA MET A 1 -47.23 2.86 15.41
C MET A 1 -45.93 2.36 14.78
N ALA A 2 -45.58 2.88 13.60
CA ALA A 2 -44.47 2.39 12.79
C ALA A 2 -43.25 3.33 12.87
N ASN A 3 -42.07 2.73 13.03
CA ASN A 3 -40.76 3.17 12.52
C ASN A 3 -40.29 4.61 12.77
N ILE A 4 -40.09 5.00 14.03
CA ILE A 4 -39.23 6.16 14.37
C ILE A 4 -37.82 5.72 14.82
N PHE A 5 -37.66 4.48 15.31
CA PHE A 5 -36.38 3.99 15.84
C PHE A 5 -35.44 3.35 14.79
N GLU A 6 -35.96 2.69 13.75
CA GLU A 6 -35.09 2.08 12.72
C GLU A 6 -34.44 3.15 11.82
N THR A 7 -35.20 4.16 11.39
CA THR A 7 -34.72 5.24 10.52
C THR A 7 -33.66 6.13 11.15
N SER A 8 -33.64 6.27 12.48
CA SER A 8 -32.64 7.09 13.19
C SER A 8 -31.31 6.36 13.40
N ILE A 9 -31.34 5.03 13.59
CA ILE A 9 -30.12 4.21 13.74
C ILE A 9 -29.40 4.07 12.40
N ASP A 10 -30.13 3.78 11.31
CA ASP A 10 -29.54 3.67 9.98
C ASP A 10 -28.92 4.99 9.50
N LEU A 11 -29.57 6.12 9.79
CA LEU A 11 -29.04 7.45 9.49
C LEU A 11 -27.77 7.75 10.28
N LEU A 12 -27.74 7.41 11.57
CA LEU A 12 -26.56 7.60 12.41
C LEU A 12 -25.38 6.74 11.96
N ILE A 13 -25.61 5.46 11.66
CA ILE A 13 -24.61 4.54 11.11
C ILE A 13 -24.08 5.05 9.77
N GLY A 14 -24.98 5.55 8.90
CA GLY A 14 -24.60 6.15 7.62
C GLY A 14 -23.72 7.39 7.79
N MET A 15 -24.06 8.28 8.72
CA MET A 15 -23.27 9.48 9.00
C MET A 15 -21.88 9.14 9.53
N ASP A 16 -21.75 8.15 10.41
CA ASP A 16 -20.46 7.73 10.96
C ASP A 16 -19.60 7.01 9.91
N ALA A 17 -20.23 6.22 9.03
CA ALA A 17 -19.54 5.61 7.90
C ALA A 17 -18.99 6.67 6.92
N ILE A 18 -19.78 7.69 6.58
CA ILE A 18 -19.37 8.80 5.70
C ILE A 18 -18.21 9.56 6.32
N ARG A 19 -18.31 9.95 7.61
CA ARG A 19 -17.23 10.65 8.32
C ARG A 19 -15.95 9.83 8.37
N ALA A 20 -16.06 8.52 8.62
CA ALA A 20 -14.91 7.63 8.64
C ALA A 20 -14.27 7.51 7.25
N GLU A 21 -15.07 7.51 6.18
CA GLU A 21 -14.56 7.50 4.80
C GLU A 21 -13.86 8.81 4.42
N GLU A 22 -14.46 9.94 4.73
CA GLU A 22 -13.88 11.26 4.55
C GLU A 22 -12.55 11.39 5.32
N THR A 23 -12.52 10.92 6.57
CA THR A 23 -11.30 10.92 7.39
C THR A 23 -10.19 10.10 6.73
N ARG A 24 -10.49 8.89 6.26
CA ARG A 24 -9.51 8.04 5.54
C ARG A 24 -9.04 8.67 4.24
N TYR A 25 -9.94 9.32 3.50
CA TYR A 25 -9.60 10.05 2.29
C TYR A 25 -8.61 11.19 2.59
N ASN A 26 -8.90 12.00 3.61
CA ASN A 26 -8.05 13.12 4.00
C ASN A 26 -6.67 12.66 4.48
N ILE A 27 -6.60 11.55 5.24
CA ILE A 27 -5.33 10.92 5.64
C ILE A 27 -4.48 10.59 4.41
N HIS A 28 -5.06 9.92 3.41
CA HIS A 28 -4.36 9.58 2.18
C HIS A 28 -3.91 10.81 1.40
N LYS A 29 -4.77 11.83 1.29
CA LYS A 29 -4.45 13.09 0.63
C LYS A 29 -3.25 13.78 1.28
N THR A 30 -3.31 14.00 2.59
CA THR A 30 -2.22 14.65 3.35
C THR A 30 -0.91 13.86 3.25
N ALA A 31 -0.95 12.54 3.40
CA ALA A 31 0.26 11.72 3.29
C ALA A 31 0.85 11.75 1.86
N ASN A 32 0.02 11.77 0.83
CA ASN A 32 0.49 11.89 -0.56
C ASN A 32 1.11 13.26 -0.83
N ASP A 33 0.56 14.35 -0.30
CA ASP A 33 1.15 15.69 -0.41
C ASP A 33 2.57 15.69 0.20
N PHE A 34 2.75 15.08 1.36
CA PHE A 34 4.07 14.89 1.97
C PHE A 34 5.00 14.03 1.10
N LEU A 35 4.53 12.91 0.55
CA LEU A 35 5.30 12.05 -0.35
C LEU A 35 5.80 12.79 -1.60
N HIS A 36 4.95 13.61 -2.23
CA HIS A 36 5.31 14.39 -3.41
C HIS A 36 6.33 15.49 -3.09
N ASN A 37 6.32 16.00 -1.86
CA ASN A 37 7.31 16.95 -1.36
C ASN A 37 8.60 16.28 -0.85
N GLY A 38 8.67 14.95 -0.84
CA GLY A 38 9.79 14.18 -0.30
C GLY A 38 9.87 14.14 1.23
N ASP A 39 8.83 14.60 1.93
CA ASP A 39 8.74 14.56 3.39
C ASP A 39 8.21 13.19 3.86
N TYR A 40 9.07 12.18 3.79
CA TYR A 40 8.72 10.82 4.16
C TYR A 40 8.41 10.67 5.66
N GLN A 41 9.04 11.48 6.51
CA GLN A 41 8.83 11.45 7.95
C GLN A 41 7.41 11.88 8.32
N SER A 42 6.91 12.98 7.75
CA SER A 42 5.55 13.45 8.00
C SER A 42 4.51 12.51 7.40
N ALA A 43 4.77 11.95 6.22
CA ALA A 43 3.90 10.93 5.62
C ALA A 43 3.81 9.66 6.50
N GLU A 44 4.95 9.21 7.03
CA GLU A 44 5.02 8.03 7.91
C GLU A 44 4.22 8.26 9.18
N LYS A 45 4.44 9.41 9.84
CA LYS A 45 3.70 9.80 11.04
C LYS A 45 2.19 9.80 10.80
N THR A 46 1.76 10.39 9.67
CA THR A 46 0.34 10.47 9.29
C THR A 46 -0.31 9.08 9.24
N TYR A 47 0.36 8.10 8.62
CA TYR A 47 -0.18 6.74 8.56
C TYR A 47 -0.06 5.96 9.87
N ARG A 48 0.99 6.17 10.67
CA ARG A 48 1.10 5.55 11.99
C ARG A 48 -0.02 6.02 12.91
N ASP A 49 -0.30 7.32 12.94
CA ASP A 49 -1.42 7.89 13.71
C ASP A 49 -2.76 7.34 13.21
N ALA A 50 -2.93 7.21 11.89
CA ALA A 50 -4.13 6.61 11.30
C ALA A 50 -4.33 5.14 11.71
N LEU A 51 -3.27 4.36 11.81
CA LEU A 51 -3.34 2.95 12.21
C LEU A 51 -3.71 2.76 13.68
N LEU A 52 -3.53 3.76 14.55
CA LEU A 52 -4.06 3.72 15.92
C LEU A 52 -5.60 3.70 15.93
N ILE A 53 -6.21 4.36 14.95
CA ILE A 53 -7.67 4.44 14.79
C ILE A 53 -8.19 3.29 13.91
N TYR A 54 -7.39 2.85 12.94
CA TYR A 54 -7.77 1.91 11.89
C TYR A 54 -6.79 0.72 11.75
N PRO A 55 -6.58 -0.10 12.80
CA PRO A 55 -5.42 -1.00 12.94
C PRO A 55 -5.30 -2.13 11.90
N ASN A 56 -6.37 -2.42 11.14
CA ASN A 56 -6.38 -3.45 10.10
C ASN A 56 -6.99 -2.96 8.79
N LYS A 57 -6.97 -1.64 8.51
CA LYS A 57 -7.46 -1.12 7.23
C LYS A 57 -6.39 -1.26 6.14
N PRO A 58 -6.65 -2.03 5.06
CA PRO A 58 -5.63 -2.31 4.03
C PRO A 58 -5.06 -1.06 3.37
N GLY A 59 -5.89 -0.03 3.18
CA GLY A 59 -5.44 1.26 2.66
C GLY A 59 -4.38 1.92 3.55
N MET A 60 -4.58 1.93 4.87
CA MET A 60 -3.64 2.54 5.82
C MET A 60 -2.35 1.73 5.92
N ILE A 61 -2.45 0.40 5.93
CA ILE A 61 -1.29 -0.50 5.93
C ILE A 61 -0.46 -0.31 4.65
N LEU A 62 -1.11 -0.30 3.49
CA LEU A 62 -0.45 -0.06 2.21
C LEU A 62 0.18 1.32 2.16
N GLY A 63 -0.53 2.35 2.64
CA GLY A 63 0.00 3.72 2.72
C GLY A 63 1.28 3.81 3.55
N LEU A 64 1.28 3.26 4.76
CA LEU A 64 2.48 3.21 5.61
C LEU A 64 3.61 2.44 4.93
N ALA A 65 3.33 1.24 4.43
CA ALA A 65 4.35 0.39 3.82
C ALA A 65 4.98 1.04 2.57
N SER A 66 4.17 1.76 1.78
CA SER A 66 4.63 2.56 0.64
C SER A 66 5.58 3.68 1.08
N VAL A 67 5.26 4.41 2.14
CA VAL A 67 6.16 5.44 2.68
C VAL A 67 7.46 4.83 3.18
N LEU A 68 7.40 3.73 3.91
CA LEU A 68 8.57 3.03 4.44
C LEU A 68 9.47 2.50 3.32
N ALA A 69 8.88 2.01 2.22
CA ALA A 69 9.60 1.57 1.04
C ALA A 69 10.40 2.70 0.38
N LEU A 70 9.83 3.92 0.35
CA LEU A 70 10.50 5.13 -0.16
C LEU A 70 11.53 5.70 0.83
N ASN A 71 11.33 5.48 2.13
CA ASN A 71 12.20 5.95 3.21
C ASN A 71 13.29 4.95 3.61
N ASP A 72 13.68 4.05 2.70
CA ASP A 72 14.69 3.00 2.88
C ASP A 72 14.45 1.99 4.03
N LYS A 73 13.29 2.02 4.69
CA LYS A 73 12.88 1.08 5.74
C LYS A 73 12.27 -0.19 5.13
N SER A 74 13.09 -0.90 4.36
CA SER A 74 12.64 -1.94 3.43
C SER A 74 12.07 -3.18 4.15
N GLU A 75 12.68 -3.59 5.25
CA GLU A 75 12.24 -4.73 6.06
C GLU A 75 10.85 -4.50 6.68
N GLU A 76 10.64 -3.34 7.30
CA GLU A 76 9.34 -2.98 7.89
C GLU A 76 8.25 -2.85 6.81
N ALA A 77 8.61 -2.28 5.65
CA ALA A 77 7.71 -2.22 4.50
C ALA A 77 7.27 -3.61 4.03
N ILE A 78 8.21 -4.58 3.97
CA ILE A 78 7.90 -5.97 3.62
C ILE A 78 6.90 -6.57 4.61
N GLU A 79 7.17 -6.45 5.91
CA GLU A 79 6.30 -7.04 6.95
C GLU A 79 4.87 -6.51 6.87
N LEU A 80 4.72 -5.19 6.71
CA LEU A 80 3.41 -4.57 6.57
C LEU A 80 2.71 -4.98 5.27
N MET A 81 3.43 -5.10 4.15
CA MET A 81 2.86 -5.56 2.88
C MET A 81 2.44 -7.03 2.93
N GLU A 82 3.24 -7.91 3.52
CA GLU A 82 2.89 -9.32 3.75
C GLU A 82 1.62 -9.42 4.62
N LYS A 83 1.50 -8.59 5.67
CA LYS A 83 0.30 -8.51 6.51
C LYS A 83 -0.92 -7.91 5.79
N GLY A 84 -0.70 -6.89 4.96
CA GLY A 84 -1.76 -6.15 4.26
C GLY A 84 -2.36 -6.89 3.08
N LEU A 85 -1.57 -7.70 2.36
CA LEU A 85 -1.99 -8.43 1.17
C LEU A 85 -3.26 -9.30 1.38
N PRO A 86 -3.38 -10.14 2.42
CA PRO A 86 -4.59 -10.93 2.65
C PRO A 86 -5.80 -10.10 3.09
N LEU A 87 -5.59 -8.89 3.63
CA LEU A 87 -6.66 -8.00 4.10
C LEU A 87 -7.26 -7.16 2.96
N SER A 88 -6.49 -6.91 1.89
CA SER A 88 -6.95 -6.15 0.73
C SER A 88 -8.05 -6.89 -0.04
N ILE A 89 -9.19 -6.24 -0.22
CA ILE A 89 -10.28 -6.75 -1.07
C ILE A 89 -10.19 -6.22 -2.52
N ASN A 90 -9.37 -5.20 -2.76
CA ASN A 90 -9.24 -4.53 -4.04
C ASN A 90 -8.03 -5.06 -4.84
N GLU A 91 -8.25 -5.53 -6.07
CA GLU A 91 -7.16 -6.05 -6.92
C GLU A 91 -6.12 -4.99 -7.32
N LYS A 92 -6.48 -3.70 -7.40
CA LYS A 92 -5.50 -2.63 -7.61
C LYS A 92 -4.52 -2.58 -6.43
N GLN A 93 -5.03 -2.60 -5.20
CA GLN A 93 -4.17 -2.61 -4.00
C GLN A 93 -3.30 -3.87 -3.95
N LYS A 94 -3.88 -5.05 -4.21
CA LYS A 94 -3.11 -6.29 -4.22
C LYS A 94 -2.02 -6.27 -5.29
N SER A 95 -2.31 -5.71 -6.47
CA SER A 95 -1.32 -5.59 -7.56
C SER A 95 -0.16 -4.68 -7.15
N THR A 96 -0.45 -3.50 -6.56
CA THR A 96 0.57 -2.59 -6.01
C THR A 96 1.42 -3.29 -4.94
N ILE A 97 0.78 -3.99 -3.99
CA ILE A 97 1.46 -4.72 -2.92
C ILE A 97 2.40 -5.79 -3.51
N ARG A 98 1.90 -6.65 -4.39
CA ARG A 98 2.70 -7.75 -4.97
C ARG A 98 3.88 -7.21 -5.78
N ALA A 99 3.63 -6.18 -6.60
CA ALA A 99 4.68 -5.56 -7.42
C ALA A 99 5.78 -4.93 -6.55
N THR A 100 5.39 -4.17 -5.52
CA THR A 100 6.35 -3.52 -4.61
C THR A 100 7.11 -4.55 -3.78
N LEU A 101 6.45 -5.61 -3.30
CA LEU A 101 7.11 -6.72 -2.60
C LEU A 101 8.18 -7.41 -3.46
N CYS A 102 7.95 -7.61 -4.76
CA CYS A 102 8.98 -8.17 -5.64
C CYS A 102 10.27 -7.34 -5.59
N PHE A 103 10.16 -6.03 -5.71
CA PHE A 103 11.29 -5.11 -5.69
C PHE A 103 11.94 -5.00 -4.31
N LEU A 104 11.15 -4.93 -3.24
CA LEU A 104 11.67 -4.92 -1.86
C LEU A 104 12.41 -6.22 -1.52
N TYR A 105 11.90 -7.38 -1.97
CA TYR A 105 12.60 -8.64 -1.80
C TYR A 105 13.94 -8.66 -2.53
N LEU A 106 14.01 -8.14 -3.77
CA LEU A 106 15.30 -7.98 -4.45
C LEU A 106 16.25 -7.08 -3.67
N LYS A 107 15.76 -5.93 -3.20
CA LYS A 107 16.56 -4.96 -2.43
C LYS A 107 17.17 -5.57 -1.17
N CYS A 108 16.41 -6.43 -0.48
CA CYS A 108 16.85 -7.11 0.73
C CYS A 108 17.58 -8.45 0.47
N GLY A 109 17.94 -8.77 -0.78
CA GLY A 109 18.61 -10.02 -1.15
C GLY A 109 17.73 -11.29 -1.05
N LYS A 110 16.42 -11.16 -0.84
CA LYS A 110 15.43 -12.26 -0.77
C LYS A 110 15.02 -12.72 -2.18
N ILE A 111 16.00 -13.03 -3.03
CA ILE A 111 15.82 -13.26 -4.47
C ILE A 111 14.81 -14.39 -4.76
N GLU A 112 14.86 -15.49 -4.02
CA GLU A 112 13.97 -16.63 -4.24
C GLU A 112 12.50 -16.30 -3.92
N LYS A 113 12.25 -15.48 -2.88
CA LYS A 113 10.91 -14.93 -2.61
C LYS A 113 10.44 -14.03 -3.75
N ALA A 114 11.31 -13.18 -4.29
CA ALA A 114 10.99 -12.29 -5.40
C ALA A 114 10.60 -13.09 -6.67
N LYS A 115 11.41 -14.09 -7.05
CA LYS A 115 11.14 -14.95 -8.21
C LYS A 115 9.83 -15.71 -8.06
N LYS A 116 9.60 -16.31 -6.88
CA LYS A 116 8.35 -17.04 -6.60
C LYS A 116 7.14 -16.12 -6.75
N LEU A 117 7.15 -14.96 -6.07
CA LEU A 117 6.05 -14.01 -6.13
C LEU A 117 5.82 -13.49 -7.56
N ALA A 118 6.89 -13.20 -8.30
CA ALA A 118 6.79 -12.75 -9.69
C ALA A 118 6.14 -13.79 -10.62
N SER A 119 6.37 -15.08 -10.38
CA SER A 119 5.74 -16.15 -11.16
C SER A 119 4.24 -16.31 -10.89
N GLU A 120 3.77 -15.86 -9.72
CA GLU A 120 2.37 -15.89 -9.30
C GLU A 120 1.60 -14.61 -9.71
N LEU A 121 2.29 -13.61 -10.28
CA LEU A 121 1.66 -12.39 -10.76
C LEU A 121 0.72 -12.69 -11.95
N PRO A 122 -0.44 -12.03 -12.03
CA PRO A 122 -1.32 -12.17 -13.19
C PRO A 122 -0.62 -11.67 -14.47
N HIS A 123 -0.92 -12.31 -15.60
CA HIS A 123 -0.54 -11.87 -16.95
C HIS A 123 -1.33 -10.63 -17.39
N LYS A 124 -1.31 -9.58 -16.57
CA LYS A 124 -1.71 -8.24 -16.97
C LYS A 124 -0.44 -7.48 -17.36
N ARG A 125 -0.57 -6.62 -18.38
CA ARG A 125 0.51 -5.85 -19.03
C ARG A 125 1.47 -5.12 -18.10
N GLU A 126 1.15 -4.95 -16.81
CA GLU A 126 1.88 -4.10 -15.88
C GLU A 126 2.69 -4.84 -14.81
N SER A 127 2.49 -6.16 -14.61
CA SER A 127 3.09 -6.85 -13.44
C SER A 127 4.07 -7.95 -13.83
N ARG A 128 3.60 -9.07 -14.39
CA ARG A 128 4.49 -10.22 -14.65
C ARG A 128 5.48 -9.97 -15.78
N GLU A 129 4.99 -9.43 -16.90
CA GLU A 129 5.78 -9.17 -18.11
C GLU A 129 6.83 -8.06 -17.92
N VAL A 130 6.64 -7.20 -16.92
CA VAL A 130 7.58 -6.14 -16.57
C VAL A 130 8.57 -6.61 -15.51
N ILE A 131 8.08 -7.20 -14.41
CA ILE A 131 8.91 -7.50 -13.24
C ILE A 131 9.78 -8.75 -13.47
N GLN A 132 9.27 -9.78 -14.14
CA GLN A 132 10.00 -11.03 -14.32
C GLN A 132 11.29 -10.84 -15.13
N PRO A 133 11.31 -10.10 -16.26
CA PRO A 133 12.55 -9.80 -16.97
C PRO A 133 13.56 -9.01 -16.15
N LEU A 134 13.11 -8.05 -15.33
CA LEU A 134 14.00 -7.24 -14.47
C LEU A 134 14.68 -8.11 -13.40
N ILE A 135 13.93 -9.03 -12.79
CA ILE A 135 14.49 -10.00 -11.83
C ILE A 135 15.57 -10.88 -12.50
N VAL A 136 15.30 -11.36 -13.72
CA VAL A 136 16.24 -12.23 -14.45
C VAL A 136 17.49 -11.46 -14.90
N LYS A 137 17.32 -10.22 -15.37
CA LYS A 137 18.42 -9.32 -15.76
C LYS A 137 19.37 -9.05 -14.58
N GLY A 138 18.82 -8.98 -13.36
CA GLY A 138 19.57 -8.54 -12.18
C GLY A 138 19.75 -7.03 -12.24
N ILE A 139 18.81 -6.29 -11.67
CA ILE A 139 18.83 -4.83 -11.61
C ILE A 139 19.53 -4.33 -10.34
N ASP A 140 20.15 -3.16 -10.41
CA ASP A 140 20.82 -2.55 -9.26
C ASP A 140 19.82 -1.88 -8.28
N ILE A 141 20.32 -1.45 -7.11
CA ILE A 141 19.48 -0.84 -6.07
C ILE A 141 18.84 0.47 -6.55
N SER A 142 19.50 1.23 -7.42
CA SER A 142 18.96 2.48 -7.96
C SER A 142 17.78 2.21 -8.89
N GLU A 143 17.92 1.25 -9.81
CA GLU A 143 16.84 0.77 -10.67
C GLU A 143 15.67 0.23 -9.84
N ILE A 144 15.94 -0.53 -8.77
CA ILE A 144 14.91 -1.03 -7.84
C ILE A 144 14.14 0.14 -7.20
N ASN A 145 14.84 1.13 -6.68
CA ASN A 145 14.23 2.29 -6.02
C ASN A 145 13.36 3.11 -6.99
N ILE A 146 13.81 3.28 -8.25
CA ILE A 146 13.02 3.96 -9.29
C ILE A 146 11.71 3.21 -9.57
N ASN A 147 11.77 1.88 -9.71
CA ASN A 147 10.59 1.06 -9.95
C ASN A 147 9.60 1.13 -8.77
N ILE A 148 10.08 1.06 -7.53
CA ILE A 148 9.25 1.25 -6.34
C ILE A 148 8.58 2.63 -6.37
N LYS A 149 9.34 3.68 -6.70
CA LYS A 149 8.82 5.06 -6.77
C LYS A 149 7.71 5.19 -7.82
N HIS A 150 7.89 4.64 -9.03
CA HIS A 150 6.85 4.66 -10.07
C HIS A 150 5.58 3.93 -9.63
N ILE A 151 5.71 2.76 -9.01
CA ILE A 151 4.56 1.97 -8.54
C ILE A 151 3.80 2.67 -7.41
N VAL A 152 4.53 3.23 -6.44
CA VAL A 152 3.95 3.83 -5.24
C VAL A 152 3.34 5.21 -5.54
N LEU A 153 4.02 6.04 -6.33
CA LEU A 153 3.57 7.40 -6.65
C LEU A 153 2.67 7.46 -7.89
N GLY A 154 2.66 6.41 -8.72
CA GLY A 154 1.88 6.38 -9.97
C GLY A 154 2.37 7.38 -11.01
N ILE A 155 3.68 7.65 -11.04
CA ILE A 155 4.34 8.57 -11.98
C ILE A 155 5.06 7.83 -13.11
#